data_AF-A0A7C6SKZ9-F1
#
_entry.id   AF-A0A7C6SKZ9-F1
#
_cell.length_a   1.000
_cell.length_b   1.000
_cell.length_c   1.000
_cell.angle_alpha   90.00
_cell.angle_beta   90.00
_cell.angle_gamma   90.00
#
_symmetry.space_group_name_H-M   'P 1'
#
loop_
_entity.id
_entity.type
_entity.pdbx_description
1 polymer ?
#
loop_
_entity_poly.entity_id
_entity_poly.type
_entity_poly.pdbx_seq_one_letter_code
_entity_poly.pdbx_strand_id
1 'polypeptide(L)'
;MRHHQYNKDFEFIKDPIEFNKNTEKEILQYCLGATLYMPGTQNILGKILHKELLEITSMVMCFEDAIEEKDLEKAEENVLYHLEEIANAINSKTLSIDDIPLIFLRVRNLKQFELFLNKLTTKQAEILSGFVFPKFHSTNAGHYLKLLDYAGKEHKTILYGMPILEGMEIAFLETRNNELQTLKHILDPYKDIILNIRVGGTDFSSLFGVRRGINHSIYDIFTVRDCLADILNFFSRAEDEYSVSGPVWEYFIADREHDIDNIITQDIHSSLINRKPIINEAIDGLLRETINDK
;
A
#
# COMPACT_ATOMS: atom_id res chain seq x y z
N MET A 1 -15.76 0.19 7.17
CA MET A 1 -14.78 -0.72 7.81
C MET A 1 -14.24 -0.04 9.05
N ARG A 2 -13.95 -0.79 10.12
CA ARG A 2 -13.41 -0.18 11.33
C ARG A 2 -11.91 0.11 11.15
N HIS A 3 -11.58 1.30 10.66
CA HIS A 3 -10.18 1.74 10.50
C HIS A 3 -9.58 2.31 11.79
N HIS A 4 -10.43 2.81 12.69
CA HIS A 4 -10.01 3.50 13.90
C HIS A 4 -10.62 2.81 15.12
N GLN A 5 -9.78 2.21 15.94
CA GLN A 5 -10.24 1.56 17.17
C GLN A 5 -10.31 2.53 18.37
N TYR A 6 -9.81 3.76 18.22
CA TYR A 6 -9.78 4.78 19.28
C TYR A 6 -11.11 5.55 19.43
N ASN A 7 -11.85 5.79 18.35
CA ASN A 7 -13.11 6.56 18.38
C ASN A 7 -14.34 5.64 18.33
N LYS A 8 -14.59 4.93 19.43
CA LYS A 8 -15.63 3.88 19.49
C LYS A 8 -17.06 4.43 19.51
N ASP A 9 -17.23 5.66 19.95
CA ASP A 9 -18.54 6.28 20.19
C ASP A 9 -19.04 7.10 19.00
N PHE A 10 -18.32 7.09 17.86
CA PHE A 10 -18.76 7.79 16.65
C PHE A 10 -19.99 7.09 16.04
N GLU A 11 -21.09 7.83 15.90
CA GLU A 11 -22.33 7.31 15.30
C GLU A 11 -22.22 7.30 13.77
N PHE A 12 -22.09 6.09 13.20
CA PHE A 12 -22.13 5.89 11.75
C PHE A 12 -23.56 5.64 11.27
N ILE A 13 -23.88 6.05 10.03
CA ILE A 13 -25.15 5.68 9.35
C ILE A 13 -25.29 4.15 9.26
N LYS A 14 -24.17 3.45 9.09
CA LYS A 14 -24.06 2.00 9.13
C LYS A 14 -22.83 1.62 9.95
N ASP A 15 -23.00 0.74 10.93
CA ASP A 15 -21.90 0.33 11.79
C ASP A 15 -20.72 -0.22 11.00
N PRO A 16 -19.48 0.17 11.36
CA PRO A 16 -18.29 -0.37 10.72
C PRO A 16 -18.10 -1.83 11.12
N ILE A 17 -17.81 -2.66 10.14
CA ILE A 17 -17.45 -4.07 10.36
C ILE A 17 -15.95 -4.21 10.64
N GLU A 18 -15.61 -5.19 11.48
CA GLU A 18 -14.23 -5.63 11.70
C GLU A 18 -13.69 -6.33 10.45
N PHE A 19 -12.37 -6.32 10.30
CA PHE A 19 -11.68 -7.09 9.28
C PHE A 19 -10.29 -7.49 9.76
N ASN A 20 -9.76 -8.53 9.14
CA ASN A 20 -8.40 -8.98 9.29
C ASN A 20 -7.93 -9.55 7.94
N LYS A 21 -6.71 -10.09 7.90
CA LYS A 21 -6.15 -10.71 6.69
C LYS A 21 -7.07 -11.73 6.00
N ASN A 22 -7.87 -12.48 6.76
CA ASN A 22 -8.73 -13.56 6.26
C ASN A 22 -10.11 -13.08 5.83
N THR A 23 -10.36 -11.76 5.84
CA THR A 23 -11.60 -11.19 5.30
C THR A 23 -11.61 -11.31 3.78
N GLU A 24 -12.80 -11.55 3.21
CA GLU A 24 -12.99 -11.67 1.76
C GLU A 24 -12.37 -10.50 1.00
N LYS A 25 -11.72 -10.79 -0.13
CA LYS A 25 -10.93 -9.84 -0.92
C LYS A 25 -11.78 -8.63 -1.34
N GLU A 26 -13.05 -8.84 -1.68
CA GLU A 26 -13.99 -7.82 -2.13
C GLU A 26 -14.17 -6.70 -1.11
N ILE A 27 -14.03 -7.05 0.17
CA ILE A 27 -14.05 -6.10 1.28
C ILE A 27 -12.63 -5.59 1.54
N LEU A 28 -11.65 -6.49 1.64
CA LEU A 28 -10.29 -6.20 2.07
C LEU A 28 -9.59 -5.17 1.17
N GLN A 29 -9.88 -5.15 -0.13
CA GLN A 29 -9.30 -4.20 -1.09
C GLN A 29 -9.61 -2.73 -0.75
N TYR A 30 -10.67 -2.46 0.01
CA TYR A 30 -11.04 -1.12 0.48
C TYR A 30 -10.58 -0.84 1.92
N CYS A 31 -9.89 -1.78 2.56
CA CYS A 31 -9.53 -1.73 3.98
C CYS A 31 -8.11 -1.25 4.25
N LEU A 32 -7.29 -1.06 3.19
CA LEU A 32 -5.88 -0.69 3.34
C LEU A 32 -5.70 0.61 4.14
N GLY A 33 -6.58 1.59 3.94
CA GLY A 33 -6.47 2.91 4.60
C GLY A 33 -5.18 3.63 4.21
N ALA A 34 -4.67 4.49 5.10
CA ALA A 34 -3.35 5.10 4.94
C ALA A 34 -2.25 4.09 5.30
N THR A 35 -1.78 3.32 4.32
CA THR A 35 -0.74 2.31 4.51
C THR A 35 0.57 2.94 5.00
N LEU A 36 1.06 2.50 6.17
CA LEU A 36 2.34 2.96 6.70
C LEU A 36 3.52 2.24 6.03
N TYR A 37 4.39 2.98 5.33
CA TYR A 37 5.63 2.44 4.78
C TYR A 37 6.79 2.62 5.77
N MET A 38 7.61 1.59 5.94
CA MET A 38 8.81 1.64 6.78
C MET A 38 9.95 0.74 6.24
N PRO A 39 11.21 1.01 6.60
CA PRO A 39 12.32 0.11 6.32
C PRO A 39 12.08 -1.28 6.92
N GLY A 40 12.45 -2.35 6.20
CA GLY A 40 12.38 -3.72 6.72
C GLY A 40 13.27 -3.97 7.94
N THR A 41 14.23 -3.08 8.21
CA THR A 41 15.08 -3.09 9.41
C THR A 41 14.43 -2.48 10.64
N GLN A 42 13.29 -1.80 10.49
CA GLN A 42 12.60 -1.14 11.61
C GLN A 42 12.00 -2.20 12.55
N ASN A 43 12.27 -2.06 13.85
CA ASN A 43 11.66 -2.92 14.87
C ASN A 43 10.42 -2.23 15.45
N ILE A 44 9.25 -2.82 15.19
CA ILE A 44 7.95 -2.41 15.73
C ILE A 44 7.26 -3.54 16.48
N LEU A 45 7.90 -4.71 16.64
CA LEU A 45 7.31 -5.91 17.22
C LEU A 45 6.69 -5.61 18.58
N GLY A 46 7.42 -4.89 19.44
CA GLY A 46 6.91 -4.47 20.74
C GLY A 46 5.58 -3.71 20.63
N LYS A 47 5.47 -2.76 19.70
CA LYS A 47 4.23 -1.99 19.51
C LYS A 47 3.07 -2.85 19.03
N ILE A 48 3.33 -3.84 18.17
CA ILE A 48 2.31 -4.81 17.72
C ILE A 48 1.85 -5.68 18.90
N LEU A 49 2.80 -6.27 19.64
CA LEU A 49 2.49 -7.18 20.75
C LEU A 49 1.73 -6.49 21.89
N HIS A 50 1.99 -5.21 22.13
CA HIS A 50 1.31 -4.40 23.15
C HIS A 50 0.07 -3.65 22.62
N LYS A 51 -0.33 -3.86 21.36
CA LYS A 51 -1.50 -3.23 20.72
C LYS A 51 -1.43 -1.70 20.72
N GLU A 52 -0.26 -1.14 20.45
CA GLU A 52 -0.02 0.32 20.45
C GLU A 52 -0.25 0.96 19.07
N LEU A 53 -0.63 0.18 18.06
CA LEU A 53 -0.82 0.64 16.67
C LEU A 53 -2.30 0.68 16.25
N LEU A 54 -3.20 1.08 17.16
CA LEU A 54 -4.67 1.03 17.01
C LEU A 54 -5.25 1.91 15.87
N GLU A 55 -4.42 2.79 15.31
CA GLU A 55 -4.78 3.73 14.24
C GLU A 55 -4.38 3.24 12.84
N ILE A 56 -3.56 2.17 12.78
CA ILE A 56 -2.97 1.67 11.53
C ILE A 56 -3.73 0.42 11.10
N THR A 57 -4.22 0.43 9.86
CA THR A 57 -4.92 -0.71 9.26
C THR A 57 -4.01 -1.59 8.40
N SER A 58 -2.98 -0.99 7.79
CA SER A 58 -2.01 -1.72 6.98
C SER A 58 -0.63 -1.09 7.04
N MET A 59 0.39 -1.92 6.85
CA MET A 59 1.78 -1.49 6.80
C MET A 59 2.55 -2.23 5.69
N VAL A 60 3.61 -1.58 5.20
CA VAL A 60 4.56 -2.14 4.25
C VAL A 60 5.96 -2.05 4.84
N MET A 61 6.60 -3.20 5.07
CA MET A 61 8.02 -3.28 5.40
C MET A 61 8.83 -3.43 4.10
N CYS A 62 9.77 -2.52 3.86
CA CYS A 62 10.40 -2.34 2.55
C CYS A 62 11.83 -2.89 2.50
N PHE A 63 12.12 -3.71 1.48
CA PHE A 63 13.44 -4.27 1.16
C PHE A 63 14.14 -3.55 -0.02
N GLU A 64 13.49 -2.57 -0.60
CA GLU A 64 13.98 -1.81 -1.76
C GLU A 64 14.61 -0.49 -1.33
N ASP A 65 13.94 0.64 -1.59
CA ASP A 65 14.54 1.99 -1.49
C ASP A 65 14.68 2.50 -0.06
N ALA A 66 14.01 1.86 0.91
CA ALA A 66 14.05 2.27 2.31
C ALA A 66 15.25 1.69 3.08
N ILE A 67 16.06 0.84 2.46
CA ILE A 67 17.23 0.20 3.07
C ILE A 67 18.43 0.21 2.12
N GLU A 68 19.63 0.22 2.69
CA GLU A 68 20.85 -0.02 1.92
C GLU A 68 20.97 -1.50 1.53
N GLU A 69 21.66 -1.81 0.42
CA GLU A 69 21.82 -3.19 -0.06
C GLU A 69 22.46 -4.11 0.98
N LYS A 70 23.44 -3.61 1.74
CA LYS A 70 24.14 -4.35 2.80
C LYS A 70 23.21 -4.76 3.96
N ASP A 71 22.09 -4.07 4.14
CA ASP A 71 21.14 -4.29 5.23
C ASP A 71 20.00 -5.24 4.81
N LEU A 72 19.99 -5.73 3.57
CA LEU A 72 18.92 -6.60 3.06
C LEU A 72 18.76 -7.87 3.89
N GLU A 73 19.84 -8.59 4.16
CA GLU A 73 19.79 -9.84 4.95
C GLU A 73 19.22 -9.57 6.35
N LYS A 74 19.71 -8.52 7.00
CA LYS A 74 19.22 -8.08 8.31
C LYS A 74 17.74 -7.69 8.27
N ALA A 75 17.28 -7.05 7.20
CA ALA A 75 15.89 -6.67 7.03
C ALA A 75 14.98 -7.91 6.88
N GLU A 76 15.40 -8.90 6.09
CA GLU A 76 14.68 -10.16 5.92
C GLU A 76 14.60 -10.94 7.24
N GLU A 77 15.72 -11.07 7.95
CA GLU A 77 15.77 -11.73 9.27
C GLU A 77 14.85 -11.04 10.28
N ASN A 78 14.87 -9.70 10.31
CA ASN A 78 14.00 -8.91 11.18
C ASN A 78 12.52 -9.18 10.89
N VAL A 79 12.12 -9.17 9.61
CA VAL A 79 10.73 -9.43 9.22
C VAL A 79 10.31 -10.85 9.57
N LEU A 80 11.14 -11.85 9.27
CA LEU A 80 10.84 -13.25 9.62
C LEU A 80 10.69 -13.42 11.13
N TYR A 81 11.54 -12.76 11.92
CA TYR A 81 11.42 -12.74 13.39
C TYR A 81 10.11 -12.08 13.85
N HIS A 82 9.71 -10.95 13.25
CA HIS A 82 8.44 -10.31 13.58
C HIS A 82 7.24 -11.24 13.32
N LEU A 83 7.19 -11.86 12.15
CA LEU A 83 6.11 -12.78 11.78
C LEU A 83 6.06 -14.01 12.71
N GLU A 84 7.22 -14.56 13.07
CA GLU A 84 7.33 -15.70 13.98
C GLU A 84 6.77 -15.36 15.38
N GLU A 85 7.16 -14.21 15.93
CA GLU A 85 6.75 -13.79 17.28
C GLU A 85 5.28 -13.39 17.34
N ILE A 86 4.75 -12.76 16.29
CA ILE A 86 3.31 -12.49 16.18
C ILE A 86 2.52 -13.80 16.13
N ALA A 87 2.98 -14.78 15.34
CA ALA A 87 2.35 -16.09 15.28
C ALA A 87 2.42 -16.83 16.63
N ASN A 88 3.54 -16.71 17.37
CA ASN A 88 3.68 -17.23 18.74
C ASN A 88 2.66 -16.60 19.70
N ALA A 89 2.48 -15.28 19.62
CA ALA A 89 1.50 -14.55 20.45
C ALA A 89 0.06 -14.98 20.15
N ILE A 90 -0.29 -15.18 18.88
CA ILE A 90 -1.62 -15.70 18.49
C ILE A 90 -1.83 -17.12 18.98
N ASN A 91 -0.85 -18.02 18.79
CA ASN A 91 -0.95 -19.41 19.25
C ASN A 91 -1.07 -19.53 20.77
N SER A 92 -0.40 -18.65 21.52
CA SER A 92 -0.51 -18.56 22.98
C SER A 92 -1.74 -17.78 23.46
N LYS A 93 -2.57 -17.27 22.55
CA LYS A 93 -3.80 -16.49 22.80
C LYS A 93 -3.58 -15.19 23.57
N THR A 94 -2.36 -14.63 23.52
CA THR A 94 -2.08 -13.29 24.06
C THR A 94 -2.47 -12.19 23.06
N LEU A 95 -2.66 -12.57 21.80
CA LEU A 95 -3.03 -11.69 20.69
C LEU A 95 -4.09 -12.36 19.81
N SER A 96 -5.04 -11.60 19.26
CA SER A 96 -5.96 -12.05 18.21
C SER A 96 -5.43 -11.65 16.84
N ILE A 97 -5.83 -12.36 15.79
CA ILE A 97 -5.56 -11.94 14.42
C ILE A 97 -6.23 -10.59 14.08
N ASP A 98 -7.34 -10.26 14.76
CA ASP A 98 -8.04 -8.98 14.61
C ASP A 98 -7.27 -7.80 15.23
N ASP A 99 -6.28 -8.08 16.08
CA ASP A 99 -5.38 -7.07 16.64
C ASP A 99 -4.21 -6.73 15.69
N ILE A 100 -4.05 -7.50 14.61
CA ILE A 100 -2.91 -7.38 13.70
C ILE A 100 -3.30 -6.55 12.47
N PRO A 101 -2.59 -5.43 12.21
CA PRO A 101 -2.78 -4.71 10.96
C PRO A 101 -2.31 -5.58 9.78
N LEU A 102 -2.82 -5.31 8.57
CA LEU A 102 -2.38 -6.04 7.39
C LEU A 102 -0.89 -5.77 7.13
N ILE A 103 -0.08 -6.83 7.07
CA ILE A 103 1.37 -6.76 6.91
C ILE A 103 1.73 -7.11 5.48
N PHE A 104 2.39 -6.18 4.78
CA PHE A 104 2.88 -6.40 3.43
C PHE A 104 4.39 -6.16 3.36
N LEU A 105 5.05 -6.80 2.39
CA LEU A 105 6.48 -6.63 2.15
C LEU A 105 6.71 -6.05 0.76
N ARG A 106 7.39 -4.90 0.65
CA ARG A 106 7.86 -4.39 -0.65
C ARG A 106 9.17 -5.07 -0.99
N VAL A 107 9.12 -5.94 -1.99
CA VAL A 107 10.27 -6.73 -2.44
C VAL A 107 11.26 -5.82 -3.19
N ARG A 108 12.53 -6.23 -3.26
CA ARG A 108 13.56 -5.48 -3.97
C ARG A 108 13.55 -5.74 -5.47
N ASN A 109 13.38 -7.00 -5.84
CA ASN A 109 13.32 -7.51 -7.21
C ASN A 109 12.87 -8.97 -7.20
N LEU A 110 12.66 -9.53 -8.39
CA LEU A 110 12.17 -10.90 -8.55
C LEU A 110 13.06 -11.96 -7.89
N LYS A 111 14.39 -11.81 -7.98
CA LYS A 111 15.35 -12.77 -7.40
C LYS A 111 15.28 -12.75 -5.87
N GLN A 112 15.26 -11.56 -5.28
CA GLN A 112 15.11 -11.41 -3.83
C GLN A 112 13.77 -11.97 -3.35
N PHE A 113 12.69 -11.69 -4.08
CA PHE A 113 11.36 -12.22 -3.78
C PHE A 113 11.34 -13.75 -3.75
N GLU A 114 11.86 -14.41 -4.79
CA GLU A 114 11.95 -15.87 -4.86
C GLU A 114 12.74 -16.46 -3.70
N LEU A 115 13.90 -15.88 -3.36
CA LEU A 115 14.72 -16.32 -2.24
C LEU A 115 14.02 -16.13 -0.88
N PHE A 116 13.29 -15.03 -0.71
CA PHE A 116 12.53 -14.77 0.53
C PHE A 116 11.39 -15.77 0.71
N LEU A 117 10.64 -16.08 -0.37
CA LEU A 117 9.57 -17.08 -0.31
C LEU A 117 10.08 -18.45 0.16
N ASN A 118 11.29 -18.86 -0.25
CA ASN A 118 11.90 -20.11 0.20
C ASN A 118 12.26 -20.13 1.69
N LYS A 119 12.38 -18.97 2.34
CA LYS A 119 12.65 -18.85 3.79
C LYS A 119 11.36 -18.82 4.61
N LEU A 120 10.22 -18.51 3.99
CA LEU A 120 8.95 -18.32 4.67
C LEU A 120 8.42 -19.66 5.18
N THR A 121 8.01 -19.71 6.44
CA THR A 121 7.31 -20.89 6.98
C THR A 121 5.80 -20.71 6.88
N THR A 122 5.03 -21.81 6.89
CA THR A 122 3.56 -21.74 6.90
C THR A 122 3.02 -20.89 8.04
N LYS A 123 3.62 -21.00 9.22
CA LYS A 123 3.26 -20.23 10.42
C LYS A 123 3.47 -18.72 10.22
N GLN A 124 4.57 -18.32 9.59
CA GLN A 124 4.84 -16.92 9.26
C GLN A 124 3.94 -16.42 8.13
N ALA A 125 3.70 -17.27 7.12
CA ALA A 125 2.83 -16.97 6.00
C ALA A 125 1.39 -16.72 6.45
N GLU A 126 0.89 -17.42 7.48
CA GLU A 126 -0.44 -17.19 8.06
C GLU A 126 -0.62 -15.76 8.59
N ILE A 127 0.46 -15.11 9.07
CA ILE A 127 0.43 -13.72 9.55
C ILE A 127 0.60 -12.72 8.39
N LEU A 128 1.46 -13.04 7.43
CA LEU A 128 1.77 -12.16 6.32
C LEU A 128 0.57 -11.97 5.38
N SER A 129 0.17 -10.73 5.11
CA SER A 129 -0.96 -10.44 4.21
C SER A 129 -0.56 -10.47 2.74
N GLY A 130 0.67 -10.11 2.39
CA GLY A 130 1.12 -10.16 0.99
C GLY A 130 2.38 -9.37 0.67
N PHE A 131 2.54 -9.03 -0.61
CA PHE A 131 3.72 -8.40 -1.17
C PHE A 131 3.37 -7.22 -2.08
N VAL A 132 4.27 -6.24 -2.11
CA VAL A 132 4.24 -5.10 -3.03
C VAL A 132 5.36 -5.29 -4.06
N PHE A 133 5.01 -5.20 -5.34
CA PHE A 133 5.97 -5.43 -6.44
C PHE A 133 6.34 -4.07 -7.08
N PRO A 134 7.52 -3.51 -6.80
CA PRO A 134 7.97 -2.29 -7.46
C PRO A 134 8.33 -2.57 -8.92
N LYS A 135 8.30 -1.51 -9.74
CA LYS A 135 8.66 -1.55 -11.16
C LYS A 135 7.97 -2.72 -11.89
N PHE A 136 6.67 -2.89 -11.65
CA PHE A 136 5.90 -4.00 -12.21
C PHE A 136 5.56 -3.71 -13.68
N HIS A 137 5.91 -4.63 -14.57
CA HIS A 137 5.70 -4.51 -16.02
C HIS A 137 5.48 -5.89 -16.66
N SER A 138 4.94 -5.93 -17.88
CA SER A 138 4.46 -7.12 -18.58
C SER A 138 5.50 -8.24 -18.67
N THR A 139 6.77 -7.89 -18.84
CA THR A 139 7.85 -8.88 -18.96
C THR A 139 8.27 -9.51 -17.62
N ASN A 140 7.94 -8.91 -16.46
CA ASN A 140 8.20 -9.48 -15.13
C ASN A 140 6.93 -9.98 -14.40
N ALA A 141 5.76 -9.46 -14.79
CA ALA A 141 4.49 -9.67 -14.12
C ALA A 141 4.15 -11.15 -13.96
N GLY A 142 4.23 -11.93 -15.04
CA GLY A 142 3.90 -13.34 -15.01
C GLY A 142 4.78 -14.17 -14.05
N HIS A 143 6.02 -13.74 -13.78
CA HIS A 143 6.89 -14.45 -12.84
C HIS A 143 6.51 -14.14 -11.39
N TYR A 144 6.29 -12.86 -11.05
CA TYR A 144 5.82 -12.48 -9.72
C TYR A 144 4.52 -13.20 -9.34
N LEU A 145 3.54 -13.21 -10.25
CA LEU A 145 2.22 -13.79 -9.98
C LEU A 145 2.27 -15.31 -9.83
N LYS A 146 3.04 -16.01 -10.66
CA LYS A 146 3.24 -17.46 -10.53
C LYS A 146 3.88 -17.84 -9.21
N LEU A 147 4.92 -17.10 -8.79
CA LEU A 147 5.60 -17.34 -7.52
C LEU A 147 4.67 -17.07 -6.33
N LEU A 148 3.91 -15.97 -6.37
CA LEU A 148 2.95 -15.61 -5.33
C LEU A 148 1.84 -16.66 -5.18
N ASP A 149 1.22 -17.07 -6.30
CA ASP A 149 0.17 -18.09 -6.32
C ASP A 149 0.68 -19.45 -5.82
N TYR A 150 1.89 -19.84 -6.26
CA TYR A 150 2.55 -21.06 -5.78
C TYR A 150 2.78 -21.01 -4.26
N ALA A 151 3.38 -19.94 -3.74
CA ALA A 151 3.64 -19.80 -2.32
C ALA A 151 2.37 -19.81 -1.47
N GLY A 152 1.30 -19.14 -1.92
CA GLY A 152 0.01 -19.17 -1.23
C GLY A 152 -0.56 -20.59 -1.13
N LYS A 153 -0.48 -21.37 -2.21
CA LYS A 153 -0.91 -22.77 -2.25
C LYS A 153 -0.07 -23.68 -1.38
N GLU A 154 1.26 -23.56 -1.42
CA GLU A 154 2.19 -24.33 -0.59
C GLU A 154 1.94 -24.10 0.91
N HIS A 155 1.73 -22.84 1.30
CA HIS A 155 1.44 -22.49 2.69
C HIS A 155 -0.04 -22.58 3.07
N LYS A 156 -0.94 -22.94 2.14
CA LYS A 156 -2.39 -23.05 2.37
C LYS A 156 -3.01 -21.77 2.96
N THR A 157 -2.51 -20.61 2.55
CA THR A 157 -2.99 -19.30 2.98
C THR A 157 -2.97 -18.33 1.80
N ILE A 158 -3.82 -17.31 1.83
CA ILE A 158 -3.82 -16.30 0.77
C ILE A 158 -2.69 -15.32 1.04
N LEU A 159 -1.88 -15.09 0.01
CA LEU A 159 -0.88 -14.03 -0.04
C LEU A 159 -1.25 -13.09 -1.17
N TYR A 160 -1.54 -11.85 -0.83
CA TYR A 160 -1.97 -10.86 -1.82
C TYR A 160 -0.78 -10.19 -2.52
N GLY A 161 -0.97 -9.85 -3.79
CA GLY A 161 -0.06 -9.04 -4.60
C GLY A 161 -0.59 -7.63 -4.74
N MET A 162 0.31 -6.66 -4.63
CA MET A 162 0.06 -5.26 -4.94
C MET A 162 1.11 -4.73 -5.92
N PRO A 163 0.87 -4.84 -7.23
CA PRO A 163 1.81 -4.33 -8.23
C PRO A 163 1.83 -2.80 -8.22
N ILE A 164 3.03 -2.21 -8.34
CA ILE A 164 3.20 -0.77 -8.54
C ILE A 164 3.49 -0.50 -10.02
N LEU A 165 2.58 0.25 -10.66
CA LEU A 165 2.70 0.72 -12.02
C LEU A 165 3.44 2.06 -12.04
N GLU A 166 4.73 2.01 -12.38
CA GLU A 166 5.64 3.15 -12.27
C GLU A 166 6.77 3.15 -13.32
N GLY A 167 6.74 2.16 -14.24
CA GLY A 167 7.79 1.93 -15.23
C GLY A 167 7.68 2.80 -16.48
N MET A 168 8.77 2.84 -17.25
CA MET A 168 8.86 3.60 -18.50
C MET A 168 7.88 3.11 -19.57
N GLU A 169 7.54 1.83 -19.54
CA GLU A 169 6.62 1.15 -20.44
C GLU A 169 5.21 1.76 -20.38
N ILE A 170 4.84 2.32 -19.22
CA ILE A 170 3.58 3.03 -18.99
C ILE A 170 3.76 4.53 -19.13
N ALA A 171 4.92 5.07 -18.71
CA ALA A 171 5.18 6.49 -18.80
C ALA A 171 5.06 7.01 -20.25
N PHE A 172 5.71 6.34 -21.20
CA PHE A 172 5.80 6.81 -22.58
C PHE A 172 4.60 6.39 -23.43
N LEU A 173 4.04 7.36 -24.15
CA LEU A 173 2.79 7.20 -24.90
C LEU A 173 2.91 6.13 -26.00
N GLU A 174 4.11 5.98 -26.57
CA GLU A 174 4.44 5.01 -27.62
C GLU A 174 4.16 3.56 -27.20
N THR A 175 4.32 3.26 -25.91
CA THR A 175 4.20 1.89 -25.36
C THR A 175 3.00 1.70 -24.43
N ARG A 176 2.54 2.77 -23.78
CA ARG A 176 1.57 2.74 -22.66
C ARG A 176 0.35 1.86 -22.92
N ASN A 177 -0.37 2.08 -24.01
CA ASN A 177 -1.62 1.36 -24.27
C ASN A 177 -1.41 -0.15 -24.43
N ASN A 178 -0.36 -0.53 -25.16
CA ASN A 178 -0.02 -1.94 -25.35
C ASN A 178 0.41 -2.57 -24.02
N GLU A 179 1.18 -1.84 -23.21
CA GLU A 179 1.64 -2.31 -21.91
C GLU A 179 0.46 -2.52 -20.93
N LEU A 180 -0.42 -1.54 -20.76
CA LEU A 180 -1.59 -1.63 -19.88
C LEU A 180 -2.55 -2.75 -20.33
N GLN A 181 -2.78 -2.89 -21.64
CA GLN A 181 -3.57 -3.99 -22.17
C GLN A 181 -2.93 -5.35 -21.85
N THR A 182 -1.62 -5.48 -22.05
CA THR A 182 -0.89 -6.73 -21.79
C THR A 182 -0.91 -7.07 -20.30
N LEU A 183 -0.67 -6.09 -19.43
CA LEU A 183 -0.75 -6.25 -17.98
C LEU A 183 -2.13 -6.73 -17.53
N LYS A 184 -3.20 -6.17 -18.08
CA LYS A 184 -4.57 -6.62 -17.78
C LYS A 184 -4.75 -8.11 -18.09
N HIS A 185 -4.35 -8.55 -19.29
CA HIS A 185 -4.43 -9.97 -19.67
C HIS A 185 -3.59 -10.89 -18.77
N ILE A 186 -2.46 -10.40 -18.25
CA ILE A 186 -1.61 -11.15 -17.32
C ILE A 186 -2.22 -11.20 -15.91
N LEU A 187 -2.85 -10.13 -15.47
CA LEU A 187 -3.43 -9.98 -14.12
C LEU A 187 -4.78 -10.69 -13.98
N ASP A 188 -5.61 -10.73 -15.02
CA ASP A 188 -6.98 -11.26 -14.95
C ASP A 188 -7.05 -12.71 -14.40
N PRO A 189 -6.16 -13.64 -14.80
CA PRO A 189 -6.14 -15.00 -14.22
C PRO A 189 -5.76 -15.06 -12.74
N TYR A 190 -5.15 -14.00 -12.20
CA TYR A 190 -4.71 -13.90 -10.80
C TYR A 190 -5.52 -12.87 -10.01
N LYS A 191 -6.64 -12.37 -10.54
CA LYS A 191 -7.41 -11.26 -9.94
C LYS A 191 -7.78 -11.49 -8.47
N ASP A 192 -7.99 -12.74 -8.05
CA ASP A 192 -8.41 -13.09 -6.69
C ASP A 192 -7.30 -12.87 -5.65
N ILE A 193 -6.04 -12.88 -6.10
CA ILE A 193 -4.86 -12.61 -5.26
C ILE A 193 -4.28 -11.22 -5.49
N ILE A 194 -4.87 -10.38 -6.33
CA ILE A 194 -4.46 -8.98 -6.48
C ILE A 194 -5.34 -8.10 -5.59
N LEU A 195 -4.77 -7.60 -4.50
CA LEU A 195 -5.54 -6.81 -3.54
C LEU A 195 -5.74 -5.36 -3.98
N ASN A 196 -4.70 -4.76 -4.56
CA ASN A 196 -4.71 -3.37 -5.00
C ASN A 196 -3.61 -3.13 -6.04
N ILE A 197 -3.91 -2.37 -7.09
CA ILE A 197 -2.93 -1.85 -8.03
C ILE A 197 -2.49 -0.48 -7.53
N ARG A 198 -1.18 -0.28 -7.39
CA ARG A 198 -0.59 0.98 -6.94
C ARG A 198 0.06 1.72 -8.11
N VAL A 199 0.30 3.01 -7.93
CA VAL A 199 0.92 3.87 -8.95
C VAL A 199 2.09 4.67 -8.37
N GLY A 200 3.17 4.81 -9.14
CA GLY A 200 4.38 5.56 -8.73
C GLY A 200 4.45 6.94 -9.38
N GLY A 201 3.90 7.96 -8.71
CA GLY A 201 3.91 9.34 -9.22
C GLY A 201 5.31 9.96 -9.33
N THR A 202 6.16 9.72 -8.33
CA THR A 202 7.54 10.26 -8.28
C THR A 202 8.44 9.59 -9.34
N ASP A 203 8.30 8.29 -9.56
CA ASP A 203 8.99 7.56 -10.63
C ASP A 203 8.58 8.07 -12.02
N PHE A 204 7.28 8.23 -12.28
CA PHE A 204 6.82 8.86 -13.52
C PHE A 204 7.37 10.27 -13.70
N SER A 205 7.32 11.10 -12.65
CA SER A 205 7.88 12.46 -12.69
C SER A 205 9.37 12.45 -13.03
N SER A 206 10.12 11.51 -12.45
CA SER A 206 11.56 11.35 -12.68
C SER A 206 11.88 11.00 -14.14
N LEU A 207 11.07 10.15 -14.78
CA LEU A 207 11.22 9.79 -16.20
C LEU A 207 11.03 10.98 -17.15
N PHE A 208 10.23 11.98 -16.76
CA PHE A 208 10.04 13.22 -17.52
C PHE A 208 10.95 14.36 -17.08
N GLY A 209 11.83 14.15 -16.09
CA GLY A 209 12.72 15.18 -15.56
C GLY A 209 11.98 16.34 -14.88
N VAL A 210 10.77 16.09 -14.37
CA VAL A 210 9.94 17.09 -13.70
C VAL A 210 9.92 16.87 -12.20
N ARG A 211 9.83 17.96 -11.45
CA ARG A 211 9.64 17.93 -10.00
C ARG A 211 8.38 18.69 -9.64
N ARG A 212 7.70 18.20 -8.62
CA ARG A 212 6.58 18.88 -8.00
C ARG A 212 7.08 19.72 -6.82
N GLY A 213 6.33 20.76 -6.47
CA GLY A 213 6.47 21.44 -5.18
C GLY A 213 5.26 21.15 -4.29
N ILE A 214 5.40 21.33 -2.99
CA ILE A 214 4.38 21.04 -1.95
C ILE A 214 2.98 21.66 -2.22
N ASN A 215 2.92 22.73 -3.02
CA ASN A 215 1.69 23.45 -3.36
C ASN A 215 1.05 23.06 -4.71
N HIS A 216 1.60 22.06 -5.39
CA HIS A 216 1.09 21.50 -6.65
C HIS A 216 0.69 20.05 -6.41
N SER A 217 -0.35 19.59 -7.11
CA SER A 217 -0.75 18.18 -7.12
C SER A 217 0.05 17.41 -8.17
N ILE A 218 0.23 16.11 -7.96
CA ILE A 218 0.81 15.21 -8.97
C ILE A 218 0.01 15.23 -10.28
N TYR A 219 -1.29 15.51 -10.19
CA TYR A 219 -2.20 15.70 -11.31
C TYR A 219 -1.99 17.00 -12.10
N ASP A 220 -1.22 17.96 -11.57
CA ASP A 220 -0.84 19.19 -12.30
C ASP A 220 0.27 18.91 -13.33
N ILE A 221 0.99 17.79 -13.18
CA ILE A 221 2.02 17.37 -14.14
C ILE A 221 1.33 16.58 -15.26
N PHE A 222 1.11 17.24 -16.41
CA PHE A 222 0.32 16.68 -17.51
C PHE A 222 0.73 15.26 -17.92
N THR A 223 2.02 15.00 -18.09
CA THR A 223 2.51 13.68 -18.50
C THR A 223 2.21 12.60 -17.46
N VAL A 224 2.29 12.91 -16.16
CA VAL A 224 1.98 11.99 -15.07
C VAL A 224 0.48 11.80 -14.94
N ARG A 225 -0.30 12.89 -14.95
CA ARG A 225 -1.77 12.85 -14.95
C ARG A 225 -2.30 11.95 -16.06
N ASP A 226 -1.78 12.07 -17.28
CA ASP A 226 -2.22 11.27 -18.41
C ASP A 226 -1.89 9.77 -18.21
N CYS A 227 -0.74 9.44 -17.58
CA CYS A 227 -0.45 8.05 -17.18
C CYS A 227 -1.48 7.52 -16.18
N LEU A 228 -1.79 8.31 -15.15
CA LEU A 228 -2.75 7.94 -14.10
C LEU A 228 -4.16 7.75 -14.67
N ALA A 229 -4.59 8.66 -15.55
CA ALA A 229 -5.88 8.58 -16.23
C ALA A 229 -6.00 7.29 -17.07
N ASP A 230 -4.96 6.92 -17.81
CA ASP A 230 -4.96 5.69 -18.60
C ASP A 230 -4.98 4.44 -17.71
N ILE A 231 -4.20 4.41 -16.61
CA ILE A 231 -4.23 3.31 -15.63
C ILE A 231 -5.66 3.11 -15.10
N LEU A 232 -6.33 4.19 -14.66
CA LEU A 232 -7.72 4.13 -14.18
C LEU A 232 -8.67 3.64 -15.28
N ASN A 233 -8.48 4.07 -16.53
CA ASN A 233 -9.29 3.61 -17.66
C ASN A 233 -9.09 2.13 -17.99
N PHE A 234 -8.01 1.47 -17.57
CA PHE A 234 -7.79 0.03 -17.80
C PHE A 234 -8.19 -0.85 -16.60
N PHE A 235 -8.11 -0.31 -15.38
CA PHE A 235 -8.23 -1.09 -14.15
C PHE A 235 -9.34 -0.64 -13.20
N SER A 236 -10.05 0.46 -13.48
CA SER A 236 -11.10 0.98 -12.59
C SER A 236 -12.46 1.11 -13.29
N ARG A 237 -12.73 0.26 -14.29
CA ARG A 237 -14.06 0.21 -14.94
C ARG A 237 -15.08 -0.41 -14.00
N ALA A 238 -16.36 -0.11 -14.21
CA ALA A 238 -17.46 -0.62 -13.38
C ALA A 238 -17.56 -2.17 -13.36
N GLU A 239 -17.02 -2.81 -14.40
CA GLU A 239 -16.99 -4.27 -14.59
C GLU A 239 -15.66 -4.90 -14.15
N ASP A 240 -14.67 -4.08 -13.76
CA ASP A 240 -13.39 -4.56 -13.25
C ASP A 240 -13.44 -4.75 -11.72
N GLU A 241 -12.79 -5.81 -11.23
CA GLU A 241 -12.70 -6.14 -9.80
C GLU A 241 -11.36 -5.72 -9.18
N TYR A 242 -10.72 -4.70 -9.78
CA TYR A 242 -9.48 -4.13 -9.27
C TYR A 242 -9.75 -2.82 -8.54
N SER A 243 -9.04 -2.63 -7.43
CA SER A 243 -8.90 -1.33 -6.80
C SER A 243 -7.56 -0.70 -7.21
N VAL A 244 -7.57 0.60 -7.50
CA VAL A 244 -6.36 1.38 -7.80
C VAL A 244 -6.18 2.40 -6.69
N SER A 245 -5.00 2.46 -6.06
CA SER A 245 -4.68 3.49 -5.07
C SER A 245 -4.02 4.72 -5.71
N GLY A 246 -4.22 5.88 -5.09
CA GLY A 246 -3.55 7.12 -5.45
C GLY A 246 -2.03 7.06 -5.23
N PRO A 247 -1.27 7.96 -5.87
CA PRO A 247 0.18 8.05 -5.70
C PRO A 247 0.57 8.49 -4.29
N VAL A 248 1.82 8.21 -3.92
CA VAL A 248 2.37 8.58 -2.60
C VAL A 248 2.53 10.09 -2.47
N TRP A 249 2.08 10.64 -1.34
CA TRP A 249 2.42 12.00 -0.92
C TRP A 249 3.77 12.02 -0.18
N GLU A 250 4.73 12.79 -0.70
CA GLU A 250 6.14 12.73 -0.26
C GLU A 250 6.54 13.82 0.75
N TYR A 251 5.68 14.80 1.03
CA TYR A 251 6.00 15.91 1.92
C TYR A 251 5.45 15.69 3.33
N PHE A 252 6.34 15.75 4.31
CA PHE A 252 5.98 15.73 5.73
C PHE A 252 6.73 16.84 6.46
N ILE A 253 6.02 17.63 7.26
CA ILE A 253 6.62 18.58 8.18
C ILE A 253 6.57 17.92 9.56
N ALA A 254 7.75 17.66 10.14
CA ALA A 254 7.87 17.11 11.48
C ALA A 254 7.62 18.20 12.52
N ASP A 255 6.37 18.63 12.67
CA ASP A 255 5.95 19.49 13.78
C ASP A 255 5.24 18.66 14.84
N ARG A 256 5.55 18.94 16.11
CA ARG A 256 4.96 18.22 17.26
C ARG A 256 3.78 19.05 17.74
N GLU A 257 2.59 18.47 17.64
CA GLU A 257 1.31 19.00 18.12
C GLU A 257 0.61 19.99 17.17
N HIS A 258 -0.21 19.43 16.28
CA HIS A 258 -1.39 20.13 15.79
C HIS A 258 -2.62 19.45 16.38
N ASP A 259 -3.40 20.21 17.14
CA ASP A 259 -4.69 19.76 17.67
C ASP A 259 -5.72 19.76 16.54
N ILE A 260 -5.85 18.61 15.86
CA ILE A 260 -6.72 18.40 14.68
C ILE A 260 -8.21 18.55 15.06
N ASP A 261 -8.57 18.38 16.33
CA ASP A 261 -9.97 18.39 16.77
C ASP A 261 -10.62 19.78 16.58
N ASN A 262 -9.83 20.86 16.71
CA ASN A 262 -10.32 22.23 16.46
C ASN A 262 -10.52 22.54 14.96
N ILE A 263 -9.84 21.83 14.06
CA ILE A 263 -9.88 22.05 12.61
C ILE A 263 -11.15 21.48 11.96
N ILE A 264 -11.69 20.39 12.52
CA ILE A 264 -12.88 19.69 12.01
C ILE A 264 -14.15 20.58 12.07
N THR A 265 -14.14 21.65 12.86
CA THR A 265 -15.27 22.59 12.99
C THR A 265 -15.40 23.62 11.86
N GLN A 266 -14.38 23.75 11.00
CA GLN A 266 -14.41 24.64 9.85
C GLN A 266 -14.87 23.91 8.58
N ASP A 267 -15.39 24.64 7.58
CA ASP A 267 -15.67 24.09 6.25
C ASP A 267 -14.36 23.75 5.52
N ILE A 268 -13.79 22.59 5.86
CA ILE A 268 -12.55 22.04 5.33
C ILE A 268 -12.57 22.05 3.81
N HIS A 269 -13.72 21.73 3.20
CA HIS A 269 -13.85 21.66 1.75
C HIS A 269 -13.68 23.05 1.10
N SER A 270 -14.34 24.08 1.64
CA SER A 270 -14.17 25.46 1.18
C SER A 270 -12.75 25.97 1.42
N SER A 271 -12.13 25.62 2.54
CA SER A 271 -10.73 26.00 2.85
C SER A 271 -9.73 25.35 1.88
N LEU A 272 -9.91 24.07 1.55
CA LEU A 272 -9.04 23.35 0.61
C LEU A 272 -9.15 23.91 -0.82
N ILE A 273 -10.36 24.20 -1.30
CA ILE A 273 -10.59 24.79 -2.63
C ILE A 273 -9.97 26.19 -2.72
N ASN A 274 -10.18 27.01 -1.68
CA ASN A 274 -9.69 28.40 -1.66
C ASN A 274 -8.22 28.52 -1.24
N ARG A 275 -7.51 27.39 -1.03
CA ARG A 275 -6.13 27.34 -0.53
C ARG A 275 -5.91 28.16 0.75
N LYS A 276 -6.91 28.22 1.62
CA LYS A 276 -6.76 28.81 2.96
C LYS A 276 -5.98 27.82 3.82
N PRO A 277 -4.91 28.24 4.52
CA PRO A 277 -4.17 27.36 5.41
C PRO A 277 -5.08 26.75 6.48
N ILE A 278 -4.94 25.44 6.71
CA ILE A 278 -5.71 24.67 7.68
C ILE A 278 -4.78 24.21 8.81
N ILE A 279 -3.76 23.41 8.49
CA ILE A 279 -2.76 22.92 9.44
C ILE A 279 -1.38 23.46 9.07
N ASN A 280 -0.84 22.97 7.95
CA ASN A 280 0.45 23.38 7.40
C ASN A 280 0.51 22.99 5.91
N GLU A 281 1.49 23.51 5.18
CA GLU A 281 1.56 23.30 3.73
C GLU A 281 1.63 21.82 3.32
N ALA A 282 2.26 20.96 4.13
CA ALA A 282 2.36 19.52 3.85
C ALA A 282 1.03 18.80 4.02
N ILE A 283 0.36 18.99 5.16
CA ILE A 283 -0.93 18.34 5.45
C ILE A 283 -2.02 18.91 4.56
N ASP A 284 -2.05 20.23 4.37
CA ASP A 284 -3.02 20.87 3.48
C ASP A 284 -2.80 20.44 2.03
N GLY A 285 -1.54 20.21 1.64
CA GLY A 285 -1.17 19.64 0.35
C GLY A 285 -1.71 18.22 0.14
N LEU A 286 -1.50 17.35 1.13
CA LEU A 286 -2.05 15.99 1.16
C LEU A 286 -3.57 16.02 1.02
N LEU A 287 -4.26 16.80 1.85
CA LEU A 287 -5.72 16.90 1.82
C LEU A 287 -6.27 17.37 0.47
N ARG A 288 -5.56 18.28 -0.22
CA ARG A 288 -5.93 18.73 -1.57
C ARG A 288 -5.73 17.62 -2.60
N GLU A 289 -4.65 16.85 -2.51
CA GLU A 289 -4.39 15.73 -3.43
C GLU A 289 -5.46 14.64 -3.27
N THR A 290 -5.83 14.30 -2.03
CA THR A 290 -6.87 13.29 -1.74
C THR A 290 -8.25 13.68 -2.28
N ILE A 291 -8.55 14.98 -2.48
CA ILE A 291 -9.78 15.39 -3.16
C ILE A 291 -9.76 15.01 -4.64
N ASN A 292 -8.59 15.06 -5.28
CA ASN A 292 -8.39 14.74 -6.70
C ASN A 292 -8.24 13.24 -6.96
N ASP A 293 -7.97 12.42 -5.94
CA ASP A 293 -7.91 10.96 -6.02
C ASP A 293 -9.29 10.30 -6.30
N LYS A 294 -10.32 11.08 -6.68
CA LYS A 294 -11.71 10.66 -6.92
C LYS A 294 -12.04 10.52 -8.41
#